data_AF-A0A961G3D2-F1
#
_entry.id   AF-A0A961G3D2-F1
#
_cell.length_a   1.000
_cell.length_b   1.000
_cell.length_c   1.000
_cell.angle_alpha   90.00
_cell.angle_beta   90.00
_cell.angle_gamma   90.00
#
_symmetry.space_group_name_H-M   'P 1'
#
loop_
_entity.id
_entity.type
_entity.pdbx_description
1 polymer ?
#
loop_
_entity_poly.entity_id
_entity_poly.type
_entity_poly.pdbx_seq_one_letter_code
_entity_poly.pdbx_strand_id
1 'polypeptide(L)'
;MAIYLVFAGMTFLALHAGSDADRRENWVAAATMGAVSGPFTGAIARHFQACCLQFSFSILPYSAVVLGAGILFQIVPLPLRRFARPVRLTLWCLGLLGWFGGGWVSFFHALS
;
A
#
# COMPACT_ATOMS: atom_id res chain seq x y z
N MET A 1 -0.98 -6.37 -14.71
CA MET A 1 -1.04 -7.75 -14.19
C MET A 1 -0.44 -7.84 -12.78
N ALA A 2 0.83 -7.52 -12.55
CA ALA A 2 1.46 -7.59 -11.21
C ALA A 2 0.75 -6.75 -10.12
N ILE A 3 0.29 -5.53 -10.42
CA ILE A 3 -0.45 -4.67 -9.47
C ILE A 3 -1.77 -5.30 -9.01
N TYR A 4 -2.48 -6.02 -9.88
CA TYR A 4 -3.72 -6.70 -9.50
C TYR A 4 -3.45 -7.87 -8.56
N LEU A 5 -2.33 -8.59 -8.74
CA LEU A 5 -1.92 -9.66 -7.83
C LEU A 5 -1.50 -9.10 -6.47
N VAL A 6 -0.81 -7.97 -6.44
CA VAL A 6 -0.44 -7.28 -5.19
C VAL A 6 -1.68 -6.79 -4.44
N PHE A 7 -2.63 -6.18 -5.16
CA PHE A 7 -3.88 -5.70 -4.58
C PHE A 7 -4.78 -6.85 -4.11
N ALA A 8 -4.93 -7.89 -4.92
CA ALA A 8 -5.70 -9.09 -4.56
C ALA A 8 -5.05 -9.83 -3.38
N GLY A 9 -3.72 -9.94 -3.34
CA GLY A 9 -2.98 -10.53 -2.23
C GLY A 9 -3.14 -9.76 -0.93
N MET A 10 -3.06 -8.42 -0.97
CA MET A 10 -3.32 -7.60 0.22
C MET A 10 -4.76 -7.67 0.68
N THR A 11 -5.71 -7.73 -0.25
CA THR A 11 -7.12 -7.93 0.09
C THR A 11 -7.30 -9.30 0.75
N PHE A 12 -6.76 -10.38 0.18
CA PHE A 12 -6.81 -11.73 0.75
C PHE A 12 -6.19 -11.81 2.15
N LEU A 13 -5.02 -11.21 2.36
CA LEU A 13 -4.34 -11.19 3.66
C LEU A 13 -5.14 -10.41 4.69
N ALA A 14 -5.67 -9.24 4.34
CA ALA A 14 -6.53 -8.47 5.23
C ALA A 14 -7.83 -9.22 5.58
N LEU A 15 -8.33 -10.07 4.67
CA LEU A 15 -9.50 -10.92 4.88
C LEU A 15 -9.25 -12.18 5.72
N HIS A 16 -8.00 -12.62 5.88
CA HIS A 16 -7.66 -13.86 6.58
C HIS A 16 -6.81 -13.70 7.84
N ALA A 17 -6.29 -12.50 8.12
CA ALA A 17 -5.44 -12.25 9.29
C ALA A 17 -6.19 -11.89 10.59
N GLY A 18 -7.50 -11.62 10.52
CA GLY A 18 -8.31 -11.19 11.67
C GLY A 18 -8.77 -12.36 12.58
N SER A 19 -8.68 -12.15 13.90
CA SER A 19 -9.23 -13.03 14.95
C SER A 19 -10.76 -13.10 14.90
N ASP A 20 -11.37 -14.21 15.33
CA ASP A 20 -12.84 -14.42 15.32
C ASP A 20 -13.63 -13.34 16.11
N ALA A 21 -12.99 -12.63 17.04
CA ALA A 21 -13.59 -11.52 17.78
C ALA A 21 -13.75 -10.24 16.93
N ASP A 22 -12.86 -10.01 15.95
CA ASP A 22 -12.86 -8.83 15.07
C ASP A 22 -13.76 -8.99 13.84
N ARG A 23 -14.28 -10.21 13.63
CA ARG A 23 -15.17 -10.58 12.52
C ARG A 23 -16.54 -9.89 12.55
N ARG A 24 -16.93 -9.28 13.68
CA ARG A 24 -18.34 -8.90 13.93
C ARG A 24 -18.77 -7.53 13.45
N GLU A 25 -17.89 -6.55 13.19
CA GLU A 25 -18.38 -5.17 13.00
C GLU A 25 -18.06 -4.41 11.70
N ASN A 26 -16.97 -4.60 10.94
CA ASN A 26 -16.80 -3.91 9.64
C ASN A 26 -15.62 -4.43 8.79
N TRP A 27 -15.57 -5.74 8.56
CA TRP A 27 -14.44 -6.45 7.93
C TRP A 27 -14.08 -5.97 6.51
N VAL A 28 -15.08 -5.65 5.68
CA VAL A 28 -14.85 -5.16 4.30
C VAL A 28 -14.24 -3.76 4.32
N ALA A 29 -14.71 -2.89 5.20
CA ALA A 29 -14.20 -1.52 5.34
C ALA A 29 -12.77 -1.52 5.88
N ALA A 30 -12.46 -2.35 6.87
CA ALA A 30 -11.10 -2.49 7.39
C ALA A 30 -10.13 -3.07 6.33
N ALA A 31 -10.56 -4.09 5.58
CA ALA A 31 -9.73 -4.68 4.52
C ALA A 31 -9.49 -3.73 3.35
N THR A 32 -10.51 -2.97 2.94
CA THR A 32 -10.38 -1.96 1.88
C THR A 32 -9.55 -0.76 2.35
N MET A 33 -9.77 -0.28 3.57
CA MET A 33 -8.92 0.77 4.15
C MET A 33 -7.47 0.29 4.25
N GLY A 34 -7.21 -0.94 4.71
CA GLY A 34 -5.87 -1.55 4.72
C GLY A 34 -5.24 -1.57 3.33
N ALA A 35 -5.93 -2.20 2.37
CA ALA A 35 -5.43 -2.31 1.00
C ALA A 35 -5.14 -0.95 0.33
N VAL A 36 -5.97 0.07 0.58
CA VAL A 36 -5.78 1.42 0.01
C VAL A 36 -4.69 2.20 0.77
N SER A 37 -4.64 2.05 2.09
CA SER A 37 -3.73 2.80 2.96
C SER A 37 -2.28 2.30 2.93
N GLY A 38 -1.96 1.29 2.11
CA GLY A 38 -0.60 0.86 1.81
C GLY A 38 0.17 0.52 3.10
N PRO A 39 1.12 1.37 3.55
CA PRO A 39 1.89 1.15 4.78
C PRO A 39 1.08 0.94 6.07
N PHE A 40 -0.21 1.26 6.11
CA PHE A 40 -1.04 1.05 7.32
C PHE A 40 -1.77 -0.30 7.38
N THR A 41 -1.64 -1.16 6.36
CA THR A 41 -2.30 -2.48 6.35
C THR A 41 -2.04 -3.29 7.62
N GLY A 42 -0.80 -3.33 8.12
CA GLY A 42 -0.44 -4.05 9.33
C GLY A 42 -1.04 -3.46 10.60
N ALA A 43 -1.04 -2.12 10.72
CA ALA A 43 -1.67 -1.43 11.85
C ALA A 43 -3.19 -1.67 11.89
N ILE A 44 -3.87 -1.63 10.73
CA ILE A 44 -5.31 -1.88 10.65
C ILE A 44 -5.64 -3.33 11.01
N ALA A 45 -4.82 -4.29 10.55
CA ALA A 45 -4.99 -5.70 10.88
C ALA A 45 -4.83 -6.01 12.39
N ARG A 46 -4.19 -5.13 13.16
CA ARG A 46 -3.94 -5.26 14.61
C ARG A 46 -4.59 -4.14 15.43
N HIS A 47 -5.68 -3.54 14.96
CA HIS A 47 -6.44 -2.52 15.69
C HIS A 47 -5.59 -1.32 16.17
N PHE A 48 -4.65 -0.87 15.33
CA PHE A 48 -3.76 0.26 15.61
C PHE A 48 -2.91 0.08 16.89
N GLN A 49 -2.52 -1.15 17.23
CA GLN A 49 -1.51 -1.39 18.26
C GLN A 49 -0.29 -0.48 18.09
N ALA A 50 0.20 0.09 19.19
CA ALA A 50 1.23 1.13 19.17
C ALA A 50 2.51 0.70 18.43
N CYS A 51 2.92 -0.57 18.53
CA CYS A 51 4.06 -1.13 17.81
C CYS A 51 3.87 -1.11 16.28
N CYS A 52 2.74 -1.62 15.79
CA CYS A 52 2.41 -1.68 14.37
C CYS A 52 2.15 -0.27 13.79
N LEU A 53 1.57 0.62 14.60
CA LEU A 53 1.34 2.01 14.24
C LEU A 53 2.66 2.76 14.05
N GLN A 54 3.58 2.65 15.02
CA GLN A 54 4.87 3.35 14.98
C GLN A 54 5.73 2.87 13.80
N PHE A 55 5.69 1.56 13.51
CA PHE A 55 6.34 1.00 12.33
C PHE A 55 5.70 1.45 11.01
N SER A 56 4.37 1.55 10.96
CA SER A 56 3.67 2.10 9.79
C SER A 56 4.07 3.56 9.54
N PHE A 57 4.19 4.36 10.60
CA PHE A 57 4.67 5.75 10.51
C PHE A 57 6.13 5.86 10.06
N SER A 58 7.00 4.91 10.41
CA SER A 58 8.39 4.94 9.94
C SER A 58 8.52 4.61 8.46
N ILE A 59 7.64 3.75 7.91
CA ILE A 59 7.62 3.36 6.48
C ILE A 59 6.84 4.36 5.61
N LEU A 60 5.87 5.07 6.19
CA LEU A 60 5.05 6.07 5.51
C LEU A 60 5.86 7.09 4.68
N PRO A 61 6.90 7.77 5.21
CA PRO A 61 7.60 8.78 4.42
C PRO A 61 8.27 8.18 3.17
N TYR A 62 8.85 6.98 3.28
CA TYR A 62 9.48 6.31 2.14
C TYR A 62 8.46 5.92 1.07
N SER A 63 7.36 5.29 1.47
CA SER A 63 6.29 4.86 0.57
C SER A 63 5.55 6.05 -0.06
N ALA A 64 5.32 7.12 0.70
CA ALA A 64 4.72 8.36 0.23
C ALA A 64 5.63 9.11 -0.76
N VAL A 65 6.94 9.16 -0.54
CA VAL A 65 7.89 9.78 -1.48
C VAL A 65 7.91 9.03 -2.81
N VAL A 66 7.93 7.69 -2.78
CA VAL A 66 7.93 6.88 -4.00
C VAL A 66 6.62 7.05 -4.80
N LEU A 67 5.47 7.04 -4.12
CA LEU A 67 4.19 7.32 -4.76
C LEU A 67 4.10 8.76 -5.28
N GLY A 68 4.54 9.71 -4.46
CA GLY A 68 4.56 11.14 -4.77
C GLY A 68 5.41 11.45 -5.99
N ALA A 69 6.57 10.81 -6.13
CA ALA A 69 7.38 10.87 -7.34
C ALA A 69 6.60 10.34 -8.56
N GLY A 70 5.96 9.17 -8.43
CA GLY A 70 5.12 8.62 -9.49
C GLY A 70 3.98 9.55 -9.94
N ILE A 71 3.32 10.23 -8.99
CA ILE A 71 2.28 11.24 -9.27
C ILE A 71 2.89 12.47 -9.96
N LEU A 72 4.02 12.98 -9.44
CA LEU A 72 4.66 14.18 -9.96
C LEU A 72 5.02 14.03 -11.45
N PHE A 73 5.52 12.85 -11.84
CA PHE A 73 5.84 12.54 -13.23
C PHE A 73 4.63 12.48 -14.17
N GLN A 74 3.40 12.36 -13.64
CA GLN A 74 2.18 12.48 -14.44
C GLN A 74 1.81 13.93 -14.76
N ILE A 75 2.18 14.86 -13.88
CA ILE A 75 1.84 16.28 -14.00
C ILE A 75 2.94 17.01 -14.79
N VAL A 76 4.21 16.67 -14.54
CA VAL A 76 5.34 17.36 -15.17
C VAL A 76 5.40 17.03 -16.67
N PRO A 77 5.46 18.05 -17.57
CA PRO A 77 5.62 17.84 -18.99
C PRO A 77 7.02 17.26 -19.28
N LEU A 78 7.06 16.10 -19.95
CA LEU A 78 8.32 15.44 -20.31
C LEU A 78 8.81 15.97 -21.67
N PRO A 79 10.12 16.28 -21.81
CA PRO A 79 10.69 16.77 -23.08
C PRO A 79 10.71 15.68 -24.17
N LEU A 80 10.68 14.41 -23.79
CA LEU A 80 10.73 13.25 -24.68
C LEU A 80 9.32 12.82 -25.12
N ARG A 81 8.71 13.52 -26.07
CA ARG A 81 7.32 13.26 -26.54
C ARG A 81 7.06 11.81 -26.97
N ARG A 82 8.05 11.14 -27.57
CA ARG A 82 7.92 9.75 -28.06
C ARG A 82 7.88 8.70 -26.94
N PHE A 83 8.55 8.98 -25.82
CA PHE A 83 8.66 8.07 -24.68
C PHE A 83 7.88 8.56 -23.45
N ALA A 84 7.21 9.70 -23.53
CA ALA A 84 6.49 10.29 -22.41
C ALA A 84 5.44 9.32 -21.83
N ARG A 85 4.69 8.62 -22.69
CA ARG A 85 3.65 7.68 -22.27
C ARG A 85 4.21 6.42 -21.58
N PRO A 86 5.17 5.67 -22.15
CA PRO A 86 5.73 4.52 -21.45
C PRO A 86 6.46 4.92 -20.16
N VAL A 87 7.22 6.02 -20.16
CA VAL A 87 7.94 6.50 -18.96
C VAL A 87 6.96 6.85 -17.83
N ARG A 88 5.87 7.55 -18.14
CA ARG A 88 4.81 7.86 -17.17
C ARG A 88 4.16 6.61 -16.59
N LEU A 89 3.83 5.63 -17.43
CA LEU A 89 3.26 4.36 -16.98
C LEU A 89 4.25 3.58 -16.10
N THR A 90 5.53 3.53 -16.46
CA THR A 90 6.54 2.85 -15.65
C THR A 90 6.72 3.52 -14.29
N LEU A 91 6.85 4.84 -14.25
CA LEU A 91 7.02 5.59 -13.00
C LEU A 91 5.77 5.53 -12.12
N TRP A 92 4.60 5.50 -12.73
CA TRP A 92 3.34 5.23 -12.02
C TRP A 92 3.30 3.84 -11.40
N CYS A 93 3.67 2.82 -12.18
CA CYS A 93 3.75 1.45 -11.69
C CYS A 93 4.78 1.31 -10.56
N LEU A 94 5.94 1.97 -10.65
CA LEU A 94 6.96 2.00 -9.60
C LEU A 94 6.46 2.73 -8.34
N GLY A 95 5.75 3.85 -8.51
CA GLY A 95 5.11 4.58 -7.42
C GLY A 95 4.12 3.71 -6.65
N LEU A 96 3.24 3.00 -7.38
CA LEU A 96 2.29 2.05 -6.79
C LEU A 96 3.00 0.84 -6.16
N LEU A 97 4.07 0.34 -6.77
CA LEU A 97 4.88 -0.76 -6.21
C LEU A 97 5.51 -0.37 -4.87
N GLY A 98 6.05 0.84 -4.76
CA GLY A 98 6.58 1.36 -3.50
C GLY A 98 5.50 1.56 -2.43
N TRP A 99 4.36 2.14 -2.83
CA TRP A 99 3.21 2.34 -1.93
C TRP A 99 2.69 1.02 -1.36
N PHE A 100 2.41 0.06 -2.24
CA PHE A 100 1.86 -1.22 -1.85
C PHE A 100 2.93 -2.15 -1.23
N GLY A 101 4.19 -2.03 -1.62
CA GLY A 101 5.31 -2.71 -1.00
C GLY A 101 5.47 -2.34 0.48
N GLY A 102 5.25 -1.06 0.82
CA GLY A 102 5.19 -0.62 2.23
C GLY A 102 4.10 -1.33 3.03
N GLY A 103 2.97 -1.66 2.39
CA GLY A 103 1.90 -2.43 3.02
C GLY A 103 2.26 -3.88 3.30
N TRP A 104 2.98 -4.54 2.38
CA TRP A 104 3.53 -5.88 2.64
C TRP A 104 4.49 -5.88 3.82
N VAL A 105 5.42 -4.92 3.88
CA VAL A 105 6.39 -4.83 4.97
C VAL A 105 5.70 -4.57 6.31
N SER A 106 4.73 -3.65 6.35
CA SER A 106 3.90 -3.37 7.53
C SER A 106 3.12 -4.60 8.00
N PHE A 107 2.56 -5.36 7.06
CA PHE A 107 1.82 -6.58 7.36
C PHE A 107 2.71 -7.71 7.87
N PHE A 108 3.90 -7.92 7.29
CA PHE A 108 4.86 -8.90 7.81
C PHE A 108 5.31 -8.56 9.23
N HIS A 109 5.46 -7.28 9.58
CA HIS A 109 5.74 -6.87 10.96
C HIS A 109 4.56 -7.13 11.91
N ALA A 110 3.32 -7.04 11.42
CA ALA A 110 2.15 -7.42 12.23
C ALA A 110 2.05 -8.94 12.46
N LEU A 111 2.75 -9.76 11.68
CA LEU A 111 2.84 -11.21 11.85
C LEU A 111 4.00 -11.68 12.75
N SER A 112 5.00 -10.82 12.99
CA SER A 112 6.13 -11.09 13.92
C SER A 112 5.76 -10.76 15.35
#